data_AF-A0A850NCQ0-F1
#
_entry.id   AF-A0A850NCQ0-F1
#
_cell.length_a   1.000
_cell.length_b   1.000
_cell.length_c   1.000
_cell.angle_alpha   90.00
_cell.angle_beta   90.00
_cell.angle_gamma   90.00
#
_symmetry.space_group_name_H-M   'P 1'
#
loop_
_entity.id
_entity.type
_entity.pdbx_description
1 polymer ?
#
loop_
_entity_poly.entity_id
_entity_poly.type
_entity_poly.pdbx_seq_one_letter_code
_entity_poly.pdbx_strand_id
1 'polypeptide(L)'
;MKNNKIILLIVFVIGLLSLWLMASFTTPANACEYASSNIEYIKNKIEDAVMADDLNMAKYHAYKALNGIEKTKDNFLDCGCEGTIESLELTLDYLKTATKANVLAKSKLVLHKALERTIIGINVLKEFEQETSSDYGSNVLVMNTTDVLDFNHGMMLTQGASIKKQVHQCLLSFESSLDKVVSDVDCEDARRFVTNIYEEARLTLLNTNLSQHKKEYHQRVKILAKEALNSLGNCN
;
A
#
# COMPACT_ATOMS: atom_id res chain seq x y z
N MET A 1 6.67 35.74 -51.71
CA MET A 1 5.99 34.42 -51.56
C MET A 1 6.86 33.31 -50.96
N LYS A 2 8.17 33.24 -51.25
CA LYS A 2 9.07 32.18 -50.75
C LYS A 2 9.32 32.26 -49.23
N ASN A 3 9.50 33.46 -48.67
CA ASN A 3 9.76 33.64 -47.23
C ASN A 3 8.55 33.27 -46.35
N ASN A 4 7.32 33.58 -46.78
CA ASN A 4 6.12 33.25 -45.99
C ASN A 4 5.90 31.73 -45.86
N LYS A 5 6.29 30.95 -46.89
CA LYS A 5 6.25 29.48 -46.84
C LYS A 5 7.30 28.90 -45.89
N ILE A 6 8.48 29.52 -45.80
CA ILE A 6 9.55 29.11 -44.88
C ILE A 6 9.14 29.38 -43.43
N ILE A 7 8.54 30.54 -43.16
CA ILE A 7 8.03 30.87 -41.81
C ILE A 7 6.93 29.88 -41.37
N LEU A 8 5.99 29.55 -42.25
CA LEU A 8 4.96 28.55 -41.98
C LEU A 8 5.53 27.15 -41.68
N LEU A 9 6.58 26.74 -42.41
CA LEU A 9 7.27 25.47 -42.15
C LEU A 9 7.97 25.47 -40.78
N ILE A 10 8.62 26.56 -40.41
CA ILE A 10 9.28 26.67 -39.09
C ILE A 10 8.25 26.60 -37.96
N VAL A 11 7.13 27.31 -38.08
CA VAL A 11 6.04 27.27 -37.07
C VAL A 11 5.45 25.86 -36.95
N PHE A 12 5.26 25.17 -38.08
CA PHE A 12 4.74 23.79 -38.09
C PHE A 12 5.71 22.81 -37.42
N VAL A 13 7.01 22.92 -37.68
CA VAL A 13 8.04 22.07 -37.06
C VAL A 13 8.14 22.33 -35.56
N ILE A 14 8.10 23.60 -35.13
CA ILE A 14 8.09 23.97 -33.71
C ILE A 14 6.84 23.43 -33.01
N GLY A 15 5.67 23.52 -33.68
CA GLY A 15 4.41 22.98 -33.16
C GLY A 15 4.40 21.46 -33.01
N LEU A 16 5.07 20.73 -33.93
CA LEU A 16 5.23 19.28 -33.82
C LEU A 16 6.22 18.89 -32.73
N LEU A 17 7.33 19.63 -32.59
CA LEU A 17 8.31 19.43 -31.52
C LEU A 17 7.70 19.67 -30.14
N SER A 18 6.89 20.71 -29.97
CA SER A 18 6.20 20.98 -28.70
C SER A 18 5.15 19.90 -28.38
N LEU A 19 4.45 19.36 -29.38
CA LEU A 19 3.52 18.24 -29.19
C LEU A 19 4.23 16.95 -28.77
N TRP A 20 5.43 16.68 -29.31
CA TRP A 20 6.24 15.52 -28.98
C TRP A 20 6.77 15.54 -27.54
N LEU A 21 7.14 16.73 -27.03
CA LEU A 21 7.61 16.88 -25.65
C LEU A 21 6.53 16.59 -24.60
N MET A 22 5.24 16.68 -24.95
CA MET A 22 4.13 16.39 -24.04
C MET A 22 3.83 14.88 -23.92
N ALA A 23 4.33 14.04 -24.84
CA ALA A 23 4.07 12.59 -24.81
C ALA A 23 4.88 11.84 -23.73
N SER A 24 5.98 12.42 -23.24
CA SER A 24 6.85 11.81 -22.22
C SER A 24 6.29 11.83 -20.79
N PHE A 25 5.18 12.53 -20.52
CA PHE A 25 4.60 12.64 -19.17
C PHE A 25 3.65 11.50 -18.78
N THR A 26 3.58 10.44 -19.58
CA THR A 26 2.65 9.32 -19.37
C THR A 26 3.25 8.12 -18.63
N THR A 27 4.38 8.31 -17.92
CA THR A 27 5.02 7.23 -17.17
C THR A 27 4.34 6.99 -15.81
N PRO A 28 3.99 5.72 -15.46
CA PRO A 28 3.45 5.37 -14.14
C PRO A 28 4.40 5.67 -12.97
N ALA A 29 5.68 5.95 -13.25
CA ALA A 29 6.68 6.38 -12.28
C ALA A 29 6.26 7.64 -11.52
N ASN A 30 5.53 8.58 -12.14
CA ASN A 30 5.04 9.76 -11.41
C ASN A 30 3.90 9.41 -10.44
N ALA A 31 3.04 8.46 -10.80
CA ALA A 31 1.81 8.17 -10.06
C ALA A 31 2.15 7.49 -8.73
N CYS A 32 3.09 6.56 -8.73
CA CYS A 32 3.59 5.94 -7.50
C CYS A 32 4.36 6.93 -6.63
N GLU A 33 5.22 7.78 -7.19
CA GLU A 33 5.91 8.82 -6.41
C GLU A 33 4.91 9.79 -5.74
N TYR A 34 3.87 10.20 -6.47
CA TYR A 34 2.77 10.98 -5.91
C TYR A 34 2.00 10.20 -4.85
N ALA A 35 1.69 8.92 -5.10
CA ALA A 35 1.02 8.05 -4.12
C ALA A 35 1.83 7.97 -2.81
N SER A 36 3.15 7.77 -2.91
CA SER A 36 4.09 7.69 -1.78
C SER A 36 4.13 8.98 -0.96
N SER A 37 4.30 10.11 -1.62
CA SER A 37 4.29 11.42 -0.96
C SER A 37 2.95 11.71 -0.26
N ASN A 38 1.85 11.37 -0.91
CA ASN A 38 0.52 11.62 -0.38
C ASN A 38 0.17 10.70 0.80
N ILE A 39 0.53 9.41 0.74
CA ILE A 39 0.27 8.49 1.87
C ILE A 39 1.09 8.87 3.11
N GLU A 40 2.29 9.44 2.92
CA GLU A 40 3.11 9.99 4.01
C GLU A 40 2.50 11.26 4.59
N TYR A 41 1.96 12.17 3.76
CA TYR A 41 1.16 13.30 4.24
C TYR A 41 -0.06 12.84 5.05
N ILE A 42 -0.80 11.84 4.55
CA ILE A 42 -1.96 11.25 5.24
C ILE A 42 -1.54 10.71 6.59
N LYS A 43 -0.49 9.89 6.67
CA LYS A 43 0.08 9.37 7.92
C LYS A 43 0.36 10.49 8.91
N ASN A 44 1.07 11.53 8.50
CA ASN A 44 1.45 12.64 9.37
C ASN A 44 0.20 13.36 9.93
N LYS A 45 -0.87 13.49 9.14
CA LYS A 45 -2.13 14.06 9.63
C LYS A 45 -2.85 13.14 10.61
N ILE A 46 -2.73 11.82 10.46
CA ILE A 46 -3.28 10.88 11.45
C ILE A 46 -2.46 10.93 12.74
N GLU A 47 -1.13 11.04 12.67
CA GLU A 47 -0.26 11.22 13.84
C GLU A 47 -0.60 12.51 14.60
N ASP A 48 -0.76 13.64 13.88
CA ASP A 48 -1.23 14.90 14.48
C ASP A 48 -2.58 14.70 15.19
N ALA A 49 -3.51 13.92 14.59
CA ALA A 49 -4.83 13.66 15.16
C ALA A 49 -4.76 12.79 16.42
N VAL A 50 -3.84 11.83 16.47
CA VAL A 50 -3.58 10.98 17.65
C VAL A 50 -2.96 11.80 18.78
N MET A 51 -2.03 12.70 18.45
CA MET A 51 -1.31 13.53 19.43
C MET A 51 -2.13 14.70 19.97
N ALA A 52 -3.23 15.07 19.30
CA ALA A 52 -4.08 16.19 19.72
C ALA A 52 -4.60 16.08 21.17
N ASP A 53 -4.58 17.21 21.89
CA ASP A 53 -5.00 17.30 23.29
C ASP A 53 -6.52 17.39 23.47
N ASP A 54 -7.25 17.79 22.43
CA ASP A 54 -8.70 17.90 22.44
C ASP A 54 -9.37 17.25 21.23
N LEU A 55 -10.67 16.94 21.39
CA LEU A 55 -11.44 16.23 20.37
C LEU A 55 -11.61 17.04 19.08
N ASN A 56 -11.71 18.35 19.14
CA ASN A 56 -11.88 19.17 17.94
C ASN A 56 -10.61 19.19 17.11
N MET A 57 -9.45 19.29 17.74
CA MET A 57 -8.16 19.19 17.07
C MET A 57 -7.93 17.79 16.49
N ALA A 58 -8.26 16.73 17.23
CA ALA A 58 -8.20 15.36 16.71
C ALA A 58 -9.08 15.21 15.44
N LYS A 59 -10.31 15.73 15.47
CA LYS A 59 -11.21 15.71 14.31
C LYS A 59 -10.68 16.53 13.14
N TYR A 60 -10.13 17.72 13.41
CA TYR A 60 -9.57 18.59 12.38
C TYR A 60 -8.46 17.90 11.58
N HIS A 61 -7.50 17.29 12.28
CA HIS A 61 -6.42 16.56 11.64
C HIS A 61 -6.92 15.28 10.94
N ALA A 62 -7.88 14.56 11.53
CA ALA A 62 -8.52 13.41 10.89
C ALA A 62 -9.26 13.78 9.59
N TYR A 63 -9.94 14.93 9.55
CA TYR A 63 -10.56 15.45 8.32
C TYR A 63 -9.52 15.84 7.26
N LYS A 64 -8.36 16.36 7.66
CA LYS A 64 -7.25 16.59 6.71
C LYS A 64 -6.72 15.30 6.10
N ALA A 65 -6.60 14.23 6.90
CA ALA A 65 -6.22 12.92 6.42
C ALA A 65 -7.27 12.37 5.44
N LEU A 66 -8.57 12.43 5.80
CA LEU A 66 -9.68 12.03 4.91
C LEU A 66 -9.64 12.76 3.58
N ASN A 67 -9.54 14.08 3.61
CA ASN A 67 -9.45 14.89 2.40
C ASN A 67 -8.19 14.59 1.58
N GLY A 68 -7.09 14.20 2.25
CA GLY A 68 -5.89 13.73 1.58
C GLY A 68 -6.19 12.48 0.75
N ILE A 69 -6.77 11.46 1.37
CA ILE A 69 -7.12 10.19 0.70
C ILE A 69 -8.06 10.44 -0.48
N GLU A 70 -9.15 11.18 -0.27
CA GLU A 70 -10.14 11.43 -1.33
C GLU A 70 -9.56 12.20 -2.52
N LYS A 71 -8.68 13.18 -2.27
CA LYS A 71 -8.06 13.98 -3.35
C LYS A 71 -6.98 13.26 -4.13
N THR A 72 -6.41 12.21 -3.56
CA THR A 72 -5.22 11.53 -4.11
C THR A 72 -5.54 10.10 -4.52
N LYS A 73 -6.82 9.71 -4.46
CA LYS A 73 -7.33 8.40 -4.86
C LYS A 73 -6.85 7.98 -6.24
N ASP A 74 -6.91 8.91 -7.20
CA ASP A 74 -6.50 8.64 -8.58
C ASP A 74 -5.00 8.34 -8.67
N ASN A 75 -4.15 8.98 -7.85
CA ASN A 75 -2.71 8.65 -7.82
C ASN A 75 -2.46 7.21 -7.37
N PHE A 76 -3.22 6.71 -6.40
CA PHE A 76 -3.11 5.31 -5.95
C PHE A 76 -3.63 4.32 -6.97
N LEU A 77 -4.74 4.66 -7.66
CA LEU A 77 -5.30 3.85 -8.74
C LEU A 77 -4.34 3.79 -9.94
N ASP A 78 -3.78 4.92 -10.34
CA ASP A 78 -2.83 5.04 -11.44
C ASP A 78 -1.49 4.35 -11.13
N CYS A 79 -1.08 4.30 -9.86
CA CYS A 79 0.07 3.51 -9.42
C CYS A 79 -0.20 1.98 -9.50
N GLY A 80 -1.45 1.55 -9.34
CA GLY A 80 -1.85 0.15 -9.56
C GLY A 80 -1.55 -0.83 -8.42
N CYS A 81 -1.22 -0.33 -7.22
CA CYS A 81 -0.95 -1.17 -6.06
C CYS A 81 -2.24 -1.51 -5.28
N GLU A 82 -2.88 -2.63 -5.58
CA GLU A 82 -4.16 -3.05 -4.97
C GLU A 82 -4.10 -3.16 -3.43
N GLY A 83 -3.00 -3.67 -2.87
CA GLY A 83 -2.86 -3.80 -1.40
C GLY A 83 -2.78 -2.44 -0.69
N THR A 84 -2.18 -1.43 -1.32
CA THR A 84 -2.18 -0.06 -0.81
C THR A 84 -3.58 0.55 -0.89
N ILE A 85 -4.32 0.29 -1.97
CA ILE A 85 -5.71 0.77 -2.14
C ILE A 85 -6.61 0.17 -1.05
N GLU A 86 -6.55 -1.14 -0.81
CA GLU A 86 -7.33 -1.80 0.26
C GLU A 86 -7.00 -1.21 1.64
N SER A 87 -5.72 -0.97 1.90
CA SER A 87 -5.27 -0.33 3.14
C SER A 87 -5.85 1.07 3.32
N LEU A 88 -5.93 1.86 2.25
CA LEU A 88 -6.50 3.22 2.27
C LEU A 88 -8.01 3.24 2.43
N GLU A 89 -8.73 2.27 1.86
CA GLU A 89 -10.18 2.14 2.06
C GLU A 89 -10.51 1.88 3.54
N LEU A 90 -9.77 0.98 4.19
CA LEU A 90 -9.90 0.71 5.62
C LEU A 90 -9.52 1.93 6.48
N THR A 91 -8.43 2.62 6.13
CA THR A 91 -8.04 3.88 6.78
C THR A 91 -9.17 4.89 6.72
N LEU A 92 -9.81 5.05 5.55
CA LEU A 92 -10.87 6.00 5.32
C LEU A 92 -12.12 5.69 6.17
N ASP A 93 -12.48 4.42 6.33
CA ASP A 93 -13.57 4.00 7.21
C ASP A 93 -13.28 4.27 8.69
N TYR A 94 -12.05 4.00 9.15
CA TYR A 94 -11.65 4.35 10.51
C TYR A 94 -11.63 5.85 10.72
N LEU A 95 -11.13 6.65 9.79
CA LEU A 95 -11.15 8.11 9.93
C LEU A 95 -12.57 8.69 9.95
N LYS A 96 -13.49 8.16 9.12
CA LYS A 96 -14.93 8.51 9.20
C LYS A 96 -15.52 8.17 10.56
N THR A 97 -15.10 7.07 11.15
CA THR A 97 -15.57 6.64 12.47
C THR A 97 -14.99 7.53 13.58
N ALA A 98 -13.70 7.86 13.51
CA ALA A 98 -13.02 8.75 14.44
C ALA A 98 -13.64 10.16 14.44
N THR A 99 -13.93 10.73 13.26
CA THR A 99 -14.54 12.06 13.15
C THR A 99 -15.96 12.14 13.73
N LYS A 100 -16.68 11.02 13.75
CA LYS A 100 -18.01 10.89 14.37
C LYS A 100 -17.97 10.66 15.88
N ALA A 101 -16.82 10.32 16.47
CA ALA A 101 -16.71 10.09 17.90
C ALA A 101 -17.09 11.34 18.72
N ASN A 102 -17.74 11.13 19.86
CA ASN A 102 -18.16 12.19 20.78
C ASN A 102 -17.22 12.37 21.99
N VAL A 103 -16.20 11.51 22.11
CA VAL A 103 -15.23 11.53 23.20
C VAL A 103 -13.82 11.33 22.62
N LEU A 104 -12.85 12.10 23.09
CA LEU A 104 -11.46 12.06 22.60
C LEU A 104 -10.85 10.66 22.68
N ALA A 105 -10.99 9.97 23.80
CA ALA A 105 -10.45 8.62 23.98
C ALA A 105 -10.97 7.62 22.92
N LYS A 106 -12.27 7.69 22.58
CA LYS A 106 -12.86 6.86 21.53
C LYS A 106 -12.34 7.24 20.14
N SER A 107 -12.17 8.54 19.88
CA SER A 107 -11.56 9.02 18.65
C SER A 107 -10.14 8.48 18.50
N LYS A 108 -9.29 8.63 19.52
CA LYS A 108 -7.89 8.17 19.52
C LYS A 108 -7.79 6.66 19.29
N LEU A 109 -8.62 5.85 19.95
CA LEU A 109 -8.66 4.40 19.73
C LEU A 109 -8.87 4.04 18.25
N VAL A 110 -9.77 4.74 17.57
CA VAL A 110 -10.05 4.50 16.15
C VAL A 110 -8.97 5.11 15.24
N LEU A 111 -8.40 6.26 15.62
CA LEU A 111 -7.28 6.88 14.89
C LEU A 111 -6.02 6.02 14.90
N HIS A 112 -5.75 5.29 15.98
CA HIS A 112 -4.66 4.31 16.00
C HIS A 112 -4.85 3.20 14.95
N LYS A 113 -6.09 2.72 14.75
CA LYS A 113 -6.40 1.74 13.69
C LYS A 113 -6.22 2.35 12.30
N ALA A 114 -6.61 3.60 12.09
CA ALA A 114 -6.37 4.31 10.84
C ALA A 114 -4.85 4.47 10.55
N LEU A 115 -4.06 4.79 11.58
CA LEU A 115 -2.62 4.94 11.47
C LEU A 115 -1.96 3.60 11.11
N GLU A 116 -2.37 2.51 11.77
CA GLU A 116 -1.91 1.16 11.49
C GLU A 116 -2.14 0.77 10.03
N ARG A 117 -3.37 0.92 9.53
CA ARG A 117 -3.68 0.61 8.13
C ARG A 117 -2.91 1.49 7.16
N THR A 118 -2.68 2.77 7.50
CA THR A 118 -1.87 3.66 6.68
C THR A 118 -0.40 3.23 6.62
N ILE A 119 0.19 2.82 7.76
CA ILE A 119 1.57 2.31 7.80
C ILE A 119 1.70 1.02 6.97
N ILE A 120 0.71 0.12 7.06
CA ILE A 120 0.66 -1.07 6.22
C ILE A 120 0.65 -0.67 4.74
N GLY A 121 -0.22 0.27 4.34
CA GLY A 121 -0.26 0.77 2.96
C GLY A 121 1.06 1.39 2.49
N ILE A 122 1.76 2.15 3.35
CA ILE A 122 3.09 2.72 3.03
C ILE A 122 4.10 1.62 2.75
N ASN A 123 4.14 0.60 3.60
CA ASN A 123 5.09 -0.49 3.45
C ASN A 123 4.83 -1.29 2.17
N VAL A 124 3.56 -1.60 1.90
CA VAL A 124 3.13 -2.29 0.67
C VAL A 124 3.49 -1.47 -0.58
N LEU A 125 3.26 -0.15 -0.55
CA LEU A 125 3.60 0.73 -1.66
C LEU A 125 5.12 0.81 -1.91
N LYS A 126 5.92 0.94 -0.85
CA LYS A 126 7.40 0.99 -0.97
C LYS A 126 7.97 -0.28 -1.56
N GLU A 127 7.44 -1.43 -1.17
CA GLU A 127 7.87 -2.72 -1.71
C GLU A 127 7.46 -2.85 -3.19
N PHE A 128 6.23 -2.45 -3.53
CA PHE A 128 5.77 -2.39 -4.91
C PHE A 128 6.63 -1.49 -5.79
N GLU A 129 7.02 -0.29 -5.31
CA GLU A 129 7.93 0.62 -6.02
C GLU A 129 9.33 0.01 -6.24
N GLN A 130 9.89 -0.67 -5.25
CA GLN A 130 11.20 -1.34 -5.39
C GLN A 130 11.17 -2.47 -6.42
N GLU A 131 10.08 -3.22 -6.50
CA GLU A 131 9.93 -4.32 -7.45
C GLU A 131 9.60 -3.86 -8.87
N THR A 132 8.93 -2.71 -9.01
CA THR A 132 8.55 -2.13 -10.30
C THR A 132 9.58 -1.15 -10.88
N SER A 133 10.46 -0.60 -10.05
CA SER A 133 11.58 0.27 -10.49
C SER A 133 12.77 -0.48 -11.09
N SER A 134 12.75 -1.82 -11.06
CA SER A 134 13.65 -2.66 -11.83
C SER A 134 13.26 -2.62 -13.32
N ASP A 135 13.93 -1.77 -14.09
CA ASP A 135 13.77 -1.55 -15.55
C ASP A 135 13.94 -2.83 -16.42
N TYR A 136 14.27 -3.96 -15.78
CA TYR A 136 14.11 -5.30 -16.31
C TYR A 136 13.18 -6.06 -15.37
N GLY A 137 11.97 -6.39 -15.83
CA GLY A 137 11.18 -7.43 -15.18
C GLY A 137 12.04 -8.68 -14.98
N SER A 138 11.89 -9.36 -13.85
CA SER A 138 12.71 -10.50 -13.38
C SER A 138 12.74 -11.75 -14.29
N ASN A 139 12.85 -11.60 -15.60
CA ASN A 139 13.25 -12.65 -16.51
C ASN A 139 14.78 -12.79 -16.45
N VAL A 140 15.22 -13.79 -15.69
CA VAL A 140 16.10 -14.83 -16.23
C VAL A 140 17.25 -14.27 -17.07
N LEU A 141 18.30 -13.77 -16.42
CA LEU A 141 19.64 -13.84 -17.00
C LEU A 141 20.16 -15.27 -16.84
N VAL A 142 19.58 -16.22 -17.58
CA VAL A 142 20.21 -17.53 -17.82
C VAL A 142 21.13 -17.34 -19.01
N MET A 143 22.40 -17.11 -18.71
CA MET A 143 23.45 -17.06 -19.70
C MET A 143 23.96 -18.48 -19.97
N ASN A 144 23.73 -18.96 -21.19
CA ASN A 144 24.30 -20.12 -21.88
C ASN A 144 24.47 -21.44 -21.09
N THR A 145 23.47 -22.31 -21.19
CA THR A 145 23.75 -23.73 -21.47
C THR A 145 23.04 -24.10 -22.76
N THR A 146 23.82 -24.53 -23.74
CA THR A 146 23.34 -25.10 -24.99
C THR A 146 22.66 -26.42 -24.68
N ASP A 147 21.34 -26.43 -24.66
CA ASP A 147 20.62 -27.55 -25.26
C ASP A 147 19.18 -27.14 -25.63
N VAL A 148 18.86 -27.56 -26.84
CA VAL A 148 17.67 -27.32 -27.64
C VAL A 148 16.43 -27.82 -26.91
N LEU A 149 15.30 -27.11 -27.02
CA LEU A 149 14.00 -27.65 -27.44
C LEU A 149 12.96 -26.52 -27.56
N ASP A 150 12.25 -26.53 -28.69
CA ASP A 150 11.28 -25.57 -29.20
C ASP A 150 10.32 -24.95 -28.17
N PHE A 151 10.26 -23.61 -28.14
CA PHE A 151 9.10 -22.88 -27.62
C PHE A 151 8.40 -22.13 -28.74
N ASN A 152 7.59 -22.87 -29.49
CA ASN A 152 6.62 -22.34 -30.43
C ASN A 152 5.23 -22.52 -29.82
N HIS A 153 4.83 -21.61 -28.92
CA HIS A 153 3.48 -21.29 -28.42
C HIS A 153 3.72 -20.38 -27.19
N GLY A 154 3.38 -19.10 -27.23
CA GLY A 154 1.99 -18.69 -27.02
C GLY A 154 1.71 -18.65 -25.51
N MET A 155 1.98 -17.49 -24.89
CA MET A 155 1.15 -16.86 -23.86
C MET A 155 0.27 -17.84 -23.04
N MET A 156 0.73 -18.31 -21.86
CA MET A 156 -0.10 -18.82 -20.73
C MET A 156 0.75 -19.53 -19.64
N LEU A 157 1.62 -18.83 -18.94
CA LEU A 157 2.24 -19.26 -17.66
C LEU A 157 2.55 -17.94 -16.92
N THR A 158 2.00 -17.56 -15.76
CA THR A 158 1.99 -18.27 -14.47
C THR A 158 1.04 -17.58 -13.45
N GLN A 159 -0.26 -17.46 -13.74
CA GLN A 159 -1.19 -16.74 -12.85
C GLN A 159 -1.27 -17.35 -11.44
N GLY A 160 -1.06 -18.66 -11.28
CA GLY A 160 -1.09 -19.33 -9.97
C GLY A 160 0.20 -19.26 -9.14
N ALA A 161 1.36 -19.16 -9.78
CA ALA A 161 2.65 -19.06 -9.09
C ALA A 161 2.99 -17.61 -8.71
N SER A 162 2.53 -16.63 -9.50
CA SER A 162 2.65 -15.21 -9.16
C SER A 162 1.81 -14.83 -7.95
N ILE A 163 0.60 -15.40 -7.79
CA ILE A 163 -0.30 -15.12 -6.66
C ILE A 163 0.30 -15.60 -5.32
N LYS A 164 0.90 -16.80 -5.28
CA LYS A 164 1.57 -17.29 -4.06
C LYS A 164 2.80 -16.46 -3.70
N LYS A 165 3.53 -15.97 -4.70
CA LYS A 165 4.67 -15.05 -4.49
C LYS A 165 4.19 -13.70 -3.96
N GLN A 166 3.16 -13.12 -4.59
CA GLN A 166 2.51 -11.86 -4.17
C GLN A 166 1.96 -11.93 -2.74
N VAL A 167 1.24 -12.99 -2.38
CA VAL A 167 0.72 -13.16 -1.00
C VAL A 167 1.84 -13.35 0.01
N HIS A 168 2.92 -14.06 -0.36
CA HIS A 168 4.08 -14.24 0.51
C HIS A 168 4.88 -12.94 0.68
N GLN A 169 5.03 -12.14 -0.38
CA GLN A 169 5.75 -10.86 -0.37
C GLN A 169 4.96 -9.77 0.38
N CYS A 170 3.63 -9.68 0.20
CA CYS A 170 2.77 -8.77 0.97
C CYS A 170 2.72 -9.05 2.50
N LEU A 171 3.35 -10.12 2.99
CA LEU A 171 3.34 -10.52 4.40
C LEU A 171 4.69 -10.37 5.11
N LEU A 172 5.79 -10.17 4.38
CA LEU A 172 7.13 -10.04 4.97
C LEU A 172 7.29 -8.76 5.82
N SER A 173 6.67 -7.67 5.37
CA SER A 173 6.69 -6.38 6.07
C SER A 173 5.63 -6.29 7.19
N PHE A 174 4.58 -7.11 7.14
CA PHE A 174 3.69 -7.36 8.28
C PHE A 174 4.41 -8.12 9.39
N GLU A 175 5.20 -9.14 9.05
CA GLU A 175 6.03 -9.93 9.98
C GLU A 175 7.03 -9.01 10.72
N SER A 176 7.74 -8.14 9.99
CA SER A 176 8.67 -7.16 10.58
C SER A 176 7.98 -6.08 11.43
N SER A 177 6.76 -5.66 11.06
CA SER A 177 5.99 -4.69 11.84
C SER A 177 5.45 -5.30 13.13
N LEU A 178 5.08 -6.58 13.11
CA LEU A 178 4.68 -7.33 14.30
C LEU A 178 5.85 -7.44 15.29
N ASP A 179 7.05 -7.75 14.79
CA ASP A 179 8.26 -7.84 15.62
C ASP A 179 8.60 -6.53 16.31
N LYS A 180 8.42 -5.39 15.62
CA LYS A 180 8.63 -4.06 16.23
C LYS A 180 7.61 -3.74 17.32
N VAL A 181 6.34 -4.11 17.13
CA VAL A 181 5.32 -3.93 18.17
C VAL A 181 5.61 -4.81 19.38
N VAL A 182 6.14 -6.01 19.16
CA VAL A 182 6.59 -6.90 20.23
C VAL A 182 7.81 -6.33 20.97
N SER A 183 8.72 -5.61 20.30
CA SER A 183 9.95 -5.09 20.90
C SER A 183 9.85 -3.70 21.54
N ASP A 184 9.02 -2.81 20.97
CA ASP A 184 9.09 -1.37 21.25
C ASP A 184 7.88 -0.83 22.03
N VAL A 185 6.84 -1.65 22.24
CA VAL A 185 5.59 -1.27 22.93
C VAL A 185 5.51 -1.98 24.29
N ASP A 186 4.85 -1.34 25.26
CA ASP A 186 4.54 -1.95 26.56
C ASP A 186 3.90 -3.34 26.38
N CYS A 187 4.38 -4.33 27.14
CA CYS A 187 4.04 -5.73 26.93
C CYS A 187 2.53 -5.99 26.95
N GLU A 188 1.77 -5.35 27.85
CA GLU A 188 0.32 -5.59 27.93
C GLU A 188 -0.41 -5.01 26.72
N ASP A 189 0.03 -3.85 26.23
CA ASP A 189 -0.54 -3.23 25.04
C ASP A 189 -0.12 -3.97 23.75
N ALA A 190 1.13 -4.43 23.67
CA ALA A 190 1.63 -5.29 22.59
C ALA A 190 0.85 -6.62 22.56
N ARG A 191 0.65 -7.27 23.71
CA ARG A 191 -0.11 -8.51 23.81
C ARG A 191 -1.57 -8.32 23.43
N ARG A 192 -2.21 -7.25 23.90
CA ARG A 192 -3.60 -6.92 23.53
C ARG A 192 -3.70 -6.70 22.02
N PHE A 193 -2.74 -5.99 21.44
CA PHE A 193 -2.66 -5.72 20.01
C PHE A 193 -2.53 -7.01 19.19
N VAL A 194 -1.53 -7.84 19.47
CA VAL A 194 -1.30 -9.09 18.73
C VAL A 194 -2.46 -10.08 18.90
N THR A 195 -3.10 -10.10 20.07
CA THR A 195 -4.31 -10.93 20.32
C THR A 195 -5.47 -10.54 19.42
N ASN A 196 -5.71 -9.23 19.25
CA ASN A 196 -6.77 -8.76 18.38
C ASN A 196 -6.54 -9.16 16.92
N ILE A 197 -5.28 -9.09 16.45
CA ILE A 197 -4.92 -9.50 15.10
C ILE A 197 -5.12 -11.01 14.91
N TYR A 198 -4.71 -11.82 15.89
CA TYR A 198 -4.93 -13.27 15.87
C TYR A 198 -6.42 -13.62 15.77
N GLU A 199 -7.26 -12.99 16.60
CA GLU A 199 -8.70 -13.26 16.60
C GLU A 199 -9.41 -12.75 15.33
N GLU A 200 -9.02 -11.59 14.81
CA GLU A 200 -9.57 -11.06 13.55
C GLU A 200 -9.26 -12.01 12.38
N ALA A 201 -8.02 -12.51 12.29
CA ALA A 201 -7.64 -13.50 11.29
C ALA A 201 -8.39 -14.83 11.48
N ARG A 202 -8.56 -15.29 12.73
CA ARG A 202 -9.30 -16.52 13.04
C ARG A 202 -10.77 -16.41 12.64
N LEU A 203 -11.44 -15.31 12.99
CA LEU A 203 -12.85 -15.06 12.68
C LEU A 203 -13.06 -14.92 11.18
N THR A 204 -12.16 -14.23 10.49
CA THR A 204 -12.24 -14.06 9.04
C THR A 204 -12.19 -15.41 8.34
N LEU A 205 -11.28 -16.31 8.73
CA LEU A 205 -11.16 -17.66 8.16
C LEU A 205 -12.41 -18.55 8.29
N LEU A 206 -13.37 -18.21 9.16
CA LEU A 206 -14.64 -18.93 9.28
C LEU A 206 -15.61 -18.59 8.15
N ASN A 207 -15.37 -17.54 7.37
CA ASN A 207 -16.20 -17.14 6.24
C ASN A 207 -15.98 -18.08 5.03
N THR A 208 -17.02 -18.85 4.67
CA THR A 208 -16.95 -19.83 3.57
C THR A 208 -16.78 -19.20 2.20
N ASN A 209 -17.15 -17.93 2.03
CA ASN A 209 -17.11 -17.21 0.76
C ASN A 209 -15.75 -16.55 0.47
N LEU A 210 -14.75 -16.75 1.33
CA LEU A 210 -13.41 -16.26 1.07
C LEU A 210 -12.78 -16.98 -0.12
N SER A 211 -12.21 -16.18 -1.02
CA SER A 211 -11.35 -16.66 -2.09
C SER A 211 -10.13 -17.41 -1.52
N GLN A 212 -9.58 -18.33 -2.31
CA GLN A 212 -8.45 -19.16 -1.89
C GLN A 212 -7.24 -18.33 -1.44
N HIS A 213 -6.91 -17.25 -2.15
CA HIS A 213 -5.80 -16.37 -1.80
C HIS A 213 -6.02 -15.60 -0.49
N LYS A 214 -7.26 -15.14 -0.20
CA LYS A 214 -7.58 -14.50 1.08
C LYS A 214 -7.51 -15.49 2.24
N LYS A 215 -7.94 -16.73 2.02
CA LYS A 215 -7.75 -17.81 3.01
C LYS A 215 -6.27 -18.02 3.31
N GLU A 216 -5.42 -18.11 2.28
CA GLU A 216 -3.98 -18.28 2.45
C GLU A 216 -3.32 -17.11 3.20
N TYR A 217 -3.70 -15.87 2.88
CA TYR A 217 -3.24 -14.66 3.58
C TYR A 217 -3.62 -14.67 5.07
N HIS A 218 -4.92 -14.79 5.40
CA HIS A 218 -5.38 -14.77 6.79
C HIS A 218 -4.88 -15.99 7.59
N GLN A 219 -4.66 -17.12 6.94
CA GLN A 219 -4.03 -18.28 7.56
C GLN A 219 -2.59 -17.96 8.00
N ARG A 220 -1.82 -17.27 7.15
CA ARG A 220 -0.45 -16.86 7.48
C ARG A 220 -0.43 -15.76 8.55
N VAL A 221 -1.28 -14.74 8.47
CA VAL A 221 -1.44 -13.72 9.54
C VAL A 221 -1.74 -14.35 10.89
N LYS A 222 -2.65 -15.34 10.94
CA LYS A 222 -2.97 -16.06 12.17
C LYS A 222 -1.76 -16.81 12.75
N ILE A 223 -0.93 -17.40 11.89
CA ILE A 223 0.28 -18.12 12.32
C ILE A 223 1.28 -17.13 12.91
N LEU A 224 1.57 -16.03 12.22
CA LEU A 224 2.53 -15.01 12.67
C LEU A 224 2.09 -14.34 13.97
N ALA A 225 0.81 -13.98 14.09
CA ALA A 225 0.27 -13.42 15.33
C ALA A 225 0.36 -14.40 16.50
N LYS A 226 0.17 -15.70 16.25
CA LYS A 226 0.34 -16.73 17.28
C LYS A 226 1.80 -16.87 17.70
N GLU A 227 2.73 -16.82 16.75
CA GLU A 227 4.17 -16.87 17.03
C GLU A 227 4.60 -15.65 17.87
N ALA A 228 4.15 -14.45 17.52
CA ALA A 228 4.41 -13.23 18.29
C ALA A 228 3.80 -13.27 19.71
N LEU A 229 2.58 -13.81 19.89
CA LEU A 229 2.00 -14.02 21.23
C LEU A 229 2.83 -14.99 22.07
N ASN A 230 3.36 -16.05 21.45
CA ASN A 230 4.22 -16.98 22.15
C ASN A 230 5.56 -16.33 22.56
N SER A 231 6.11 -15.46 21.70
CA SER A 231 7.33 -14.69 21.99
C SER A 231 7.15 -13.66 23.10
N LEU A 232 5.98 -13.01 23.17
CA LEU A 232 5.63 -12.07 24.26
C LEU A 232 5.44 -12.79 25.62
N GLY A 233 5.02 -14.05 25.62
CA GLY A 233 4.80 -14.83 26.84
C GLY A 233 3.74 -14.24 27.78
N ASN A 234 3.92 -14.40 29.09
CA ASN A 234 3.12 -13.70 30.10
C ASN A 234 3.83 -12.41 30.49
N CYS A 235 3.20 -11.28 30.17
CA CYS A 235 3.62 -9.97 30.66
C CYS A 235 3.57 -9.96 32.19
N ASN A 236 4.73 -9.97 32.83
CA ASN A 236 4.91 -9.82 34.27
C ASN A 236 5.61 -8.49 34.56
#